data_AF-A0A914VK47-F1
#
_entry.id   AF-A0A914VK47-F1
#
_cell.length_a   1.000
_cell.length_b   1.000
_cell.length_c   1.000
_cell.angle_alpha   90.00
_cell.angle_beta   90.00
_cell.angle_gamma   90.00
#
_symmetry.space_group_name_H-M   'P 1'
#
loop_
_entity.id
_entity.type
_entity.pdbx_description
1 polymer ?
#
loop_
_entity_poly.entity_id
_entity_poly.type
_entity_poly.pdbx_seq_one_letter_code
_entity_poly.pdbx_strand_id
1 'polypeptide(L)'
;MFTDGFLALLYNEDDSRVWALVKCCNAAFWLVAVCYWTFKVLFEKPWGLVNIHREVVKKKRKLRQKQFDSMTAELNSNVYSTLSKKRETILAMSFTDLRNALQKEVYSASEALDAYRFKALQVQMEMNCVTEFVVEAVQWASDLDAKYKGKSKPPLFGIPFSVKENYYMKGYDCTVGLAKRSMQPMTSDNSFVAFLRSQGGVPFVRTNVPQALISFVCSNTVYGTTSNPFNKERTPGGSSGGEAALLAADGSAFGIGSDLAGSLRIPAAMCGIVTIKPTAARLRAEGAATGMPGRGRLGLGYGFFTKTVDEQIFLLETTLTPEYFDRSLGMAPLPLMKKEIESKSKLRIGYFTDDGFLPATPGCARVVTETVRKLEESGHVLIPFNVPQPEAALKLLLKCLFPDGGQFLRDSYAHEDVDQHLKQFVTLLKVPNVIRKMMSYLLLPLCRQMGIMSGAYVSGLNDLRLTQEAVDAYIFEFGAQWKELELDALVCPAFAIPPVPHDYPSQLGACAFSTGRS
;
A
#
# COMPACT_ATOMS: atom_id res chain seq x y z
N MET A 1 38.56 -8.61 5.46
CA MET A 1 39.39 -9.26 4.41
C MET A 1 39.47 -8.38 3.14
N PHE A 2 39.67 -7.07 3.32
CA PHE A 2 39.90 -6.11 2.22
C PHE A 2 40.68 -4.92 2.80
N THR A 3 41.88 -5.16 3.30
CA THR A 3 42.82 -4.07 3.67
C THR A 3 44.29 -4.45 3.56
N ASP A 4 44.66 -5.71 3.28
CA ASP A 4 46.06 -6.12 3.44
C ASP A 4 46.87 -6.12 2.14
N GLY A 5 46.24 -5.85 0.98
CA GLY A 5 46.89 -5.90 -0.33
C GLY A 5 47.35 -4.57 -0.92
N PHE A 6 46.87 -3.42 -0.42
CA PHE A 6 47.11 -2.11 -1.05
C PHE A 6 48.16 -1.24 -0.34
N LEU A 7 48.65 -1.68 0.83
CA LEU A 7 49.64 -0.95 1.63
C LEU A 7 51.09 -1.41 1.40
N ALA A 8 51.31 -2.46 0.60
CA ALA A 8 52.65 -3.00 0.35
C ALA A 8 53.48 -2.23 -0.70
N LEU A 9 52.90 -1.20 -1.35
CA LEU A 9 53.55 -0.45 -2.43
C LEU A 9 54.09 0.94 -2.03
N LEU A 10 54.11 1.26 -0.73
CA LEU A 10 54.59 2.56 -0.22
C LEU A 10 55.63 2.45 0.91
N TYR A 11 56.24 1.29 1.11
CA TYR A 11 57.30 1.12 2.12
C TYR A 11 58.68 1.43 1.56
N ASN A 12 59.06 2.70 1.67
CA ASN A 12 60.45 3.06 1.94
C ASN A 12 60.48 3.58 3.38
N GLU A 13 61.07 2.79 4.27
CA GLU A 13 61.24 3.11 5.69
C GLU A 13 62.25 4.25 5.82
N ASP A 14 61.78 5.48 6.03
CA ASP A 14 62.44 6.48 6.91
C ASP A 14 61.74 7.85 7.00
N ASP A 15 60.46 8.00 6.62
CA ASP A 15 59.78 9.29 6.75
C ASP A 15 58.86 9.34 7.97
N SER A 16 59.41 9.82 9.09
CA SER A 16 58.71 10.13 10.34
C SER A 16 57.45 10.99 10.16
N ARG A 17 57.31 11.71 9.03
CA ARG A 17 56.13 12.52 8.69
C ARG A 17 54.95 11.68 8.21
N VAL A 18 55.17 10.54 7.56
CA VAL A 18 54.09 9.65 7.08
C VAL A 18 53.43 8.94 8.25
N TRP A 19 54.21 8.47 9.23
CA TRP A 19 53.68 7.87 10.46
C TRP A 19 52.94 8.89 11.35
N ALA A 20 53.37 10.15 11.37
CA ALA A 20 52.63 11.22 12.03
C ALA A 20 51.29 11.49 11.33
N LEU A 21 51.24 11.48 9.99
CA LEU A 21 50.01 11.64 9.22
C LEU A 21 49.04 10.47 9.42
N VAL A 22 49.52 9.23 9.40
CA VAL A 22 48.69 8.02 9.65
C VAL A 22 48.16 8.03 11.08
N LYS A 23 48.96 8.43 12.07
CA LYS A 23 48.50 8.59 13.47
C LYS A 23 47.48 9.74 13.60
N CYS A 24 47.66 10.86 12.90
CA CYS A 24 46.68 11.95 12.85
C CYS A 24 45.38 11.55 12.15
N CYS A 25 45.44 10.80 11.05
CA CYS A 25 44.26 10.30 10.35
C CYS A 25 43.51 9.24 11.17
N ASN A 26 44.22 8.35 11.87
CA ASN A 26 43.59 7.42 12.81
C ASN A 26 43.01 8.14 14.04
N ALA A 27 43.71 9.14 14.59
CA ALA A 27 43.20 9.95 15.70
C ALA A 27 41.97 10.77 15.26
N ALA A 28 41.97 11.34 14.06
CA ALA A 28 40.82 12.06 13.49
C ALA A 28 39.65 11.10 13.18
N PHE A 29 39.92 9.88 12.70
CA PHE A 29 38.91 8.85 12.51
C PHE A 29 38.28 8.43 13.85
N TRP A 30 39.10 8.22 14.88
CA TRP A 30 38.62 7.94 16.23
C TRP A 30 37.90 9.13 16.85
N LEU A 31 38.34 10.37 16.61
CA LEU A 31 37.65 11.57 17.06
C LEU A 31 36.29 11.71 16.38
N VAL A 32 36.21 11.48 15.06
CA VAL A 32 34.95 11.50 14.31
C VAL A 32 34.05 10.34 14.72
N ALA A 33 34.58 9.14 14.96
CA ALA A 33 33.82 8.00 15.45
C ALA A 33 33.31 8.21 16.88
N VAL A 34 34.13 8.78 17.76
CA VAL A 34 33.78 9.14 19.14
C VAL A 34 32.79 10.29 19.15
N CYS A 35 33.00 11.36 18.37
CA CYS A 35 32.06 12.48 18.21
C CYS A 35 30.75 12.02 17.59
N TYR A 36 30.78 11.12 16.59
CA TYR A 36 29.58 10.51 16.04
C TYR A 36 28.88 9.66 17.10
N TRP A 37 29.59 8.82 17.86
CA TRP A 37 28.99 8.01 18.92
C TRP A 37 28.50 8.83 20.11
N THR A 38 29.22 9.86 20.54
CA THR A 38 28.77 10.79 21.60
C THR A 38 27.61 11.63 21.09
N PHE A 39 27.62 12.10 19.85
CA PHE A 39 26.46 12.75 19.25
C PHE A 39 25.27 11.79 19.21
N LYS A 40 25.49 10.53 18.85
CA LYS A 40 24.47 9.47 18.83
C LYS A 40 23.92 9.16 20.22
N VAL A 41 24.76 9.18 21.24
CA VAL A 41 24.38 8.87 22.63
C VAL A 41 23.71 10.07 23.30
N LEU A 42 24.19 11.29 23.05
CA LEU A 42 23.72 12.53 23.68
C LEU A 42 22.48 13.11 22.99
N PHE A 43 22.36 12.98 21.66
CA PHE A 43 21.29 13.61 20.88
C PHE A 43 20.33 12.62 20.19
N GLU A 44 20.71 11.34 20.03
CA GLU A 44 19.86 10.34 19.37
C GLU A 44 19.17 9.34 20.32
N LYS A 45 19.40 9.38 21.64
CA LYS A 45 18.67 8.50 22.58
C LYS A 45 17.53 9.24 23.29
N PRO A 46 16.25 8.98 22.93
CA PRO A 46 15.10 9.41 23.70
C PRO A 46 14.72 8.24 24.62
N TRP A 47 15.50 8.01 25.67
CA TRP A 47 15.24 6.89 26.60
C TRP A 47 13.84 6.97 27.24
N GLY A 48 13.24 8.16 27.36
CA GLY A 48 11.88 8.31 27.86
C GLY A 48 10.80 7.94 26.83
N LEU A 49 10.74 8.65 25.71
CA LEU A 49 9.65 8.55 24.75
C LEU A 49 9.58 7.20 24.03
N VAL A 50 10.73 6.61 23.65
CA VAL A 50 10.75 5.29 23.00
C VAL A 50 10.26 4.20 23.96
N ASN A 51 10.62 4.29 25.24
CA ASN A 51 10.15 3.35 26.25
C ASN A 51 8.64 3.51 26.50
N ILE A 52 8.11 4.74 26.54
CA ILE A 52 6.66 4.99 26.62
C ILE A 52 5.95 4.36 25.41
N HIS A 53 6.46 4.58 24.21
CA HIS A 53 5.89 4.00 22.98
C HIS A 53 5.90 2.47 23.00
N ARG A 54 6.96 1.83 23.52
CA ARG A 54 6.99 0.37 23.71
C ARG A 54 5.89 -0.13 24.65
N GLU A 55 5.68 0.56 25.77
CA GLU A 55 4.62 0.20 26.71
C GLU A 55 3.21 0.41 26.12
N VAL A 56 3.01 1.49 25.35
CA VAL A 56 1.77 1.72 24.61
C VAL A 56 1.51 0.60 23.59
N VAL A 57 2.54 0.20 22.83
CA VAL A 57 2.45 -0.92 21.88
C VAL A 57 2.14 -2.24 22.59
N LYS A 58 2.81 -2.54 23.72
CA LYS A 58 2.50 -3.73 24.53
C LYS A 58 1.04 -3.74 24.99
N LYS A 59 0.53 -2.59 25.46
CA LYS A 59 -0.88 -2.44 25.86
C LYS A 59 -1.83 -2.68 24.69
N LYS A 60 -1.59 -2.06 23.53
CA LYS A 60 -2.41 -2.23 22.32
C LYS A 60 -2.43 -3.69 21.85
N ARG A 61 -1.26 -4.36 21.82
CA ARG A 61 -1.15 -5.79 21.48
C ARG A 61 -1.92 -6.68 22.46
N LYS A 62 -1.85 -6.41 23.76
CA LYS A 62 -2.61 -7.16 24.78
C LYS A 62 -4.12 -7.01 24.59
N LEU A 63 -4.60 -5.81 24.27
CA LEU A 63 -6.02 -5.57 23.97
C LEU A 63 -6.46 -6.32 22.71
N ARG A 64 -5.67 -6.25 21.63
CA ARG A 64 -5.91 -6.99 20.39
C ARG A 64 -5.96 -8.49 20.63
N GLN A 65 -4.99 -9.05 21.36
CA GLN A 65 -4.95 -10.49 21.66
C GLN A 65 -6.18 -10.90 22.47
N LYS A 66 -6.55 -10.13 23.51
CA LYS A 66 -7.77 -10.40 24.29
C LYS A 66 -9.04 -10.39 23.43
N GLN A 67 -9.14 -9.48 22.45
CA GLN A 67 -10.24 -9.47 21.50
C GLN A 67 -10.28 -10.76 20.67
N PHE A 68 -9.14 -11.18 20.13
CA PHE A 68 -9.05 -12.41 19.34
C PHE A 68 -9.32 -13.67 20.16
N ASP A 69 -8.82 -13.76 21.39
CA ASP A 69 -9.08 -14.87 22.30
C ASP A 69 -10.59 -14.98 22.62
N SER A 70 -11.23 -13.84 22.90
CA SER A 70 -12.67 -13.77 23.15
C SER A 70 -13.48 -14.22 21.94
N MET A 71 -13.10 -13.79 20.73
CA MET A 71 -13.78 -14.20 19.50
C MET A 71 -13.54 -15.68 19.18
N THR A 72 -12.34 -16.18 19.45
CA THR A 72 -12.02 -17.61 19.29
C THR A 72 -12.90 -18.45 20.21
N ALA A 73 -13.06 -18.04 21.48
CA ALA A 73 -13.94 -18.71 22.43
C ALA A 73 -15.42 -18.63 22.02
N GLU A 74 -15.88 -17.47 21.56
CA GLU A 74 -17.24 -17.26 21.03
C GLU A 74 -17.52 -18.24 19.88
N LEU A 75 -16.65 -18.26 18.86
CA LEU A 75 -16.84 -19.02 17.63
C LEU A 75 -16.63 -20.53 17.78
N ASN A 76 -15.87 -20.98 18.79
CA ASN A 76 -15.60 -22.39 19.08
C ASN A 76 -16.58 -23.01 20.09
N SER A 77 -17.48 -22.23 20.70
CA SER A 77 -18.44 -22.77 21.66
C SER A 77 -19.41 -23.79 21.00
N ASN A 78 -19.88 -24.80 21.76
CA ASN A 78 -20.68 -25.95 21.28
C ASN A 78 -22.00 -25.60 20.55
N VAL A 79 -22.39 -24.32 20.50
CA VAL A 79 -23.55 -23.80 19.77
C VAL A 79 -23.32 -23.77 18.25
N TYR A 80 -22.07 -23.95 17.78
CA TYR A 80 -21.68 -23.69 16.39
C TYR A 80 -21.47 -24.92 15.48
N SER A 81 -21.74 -26.15 15.95
CA SER A 81 -21.61 -27.36 15.11
C SER A 81 -22.59 -27.39 13.92
N THR A 82 -23.79 -26.80 14.07
CA THR A 82 -24.79 -26.63 12.99
C THR A 82 -24.49 -25.44 12.06
N LEU A 83 -23.73 -24.46 12.55
CA LEU A 83 -23.34 -23.27 11.77
C LEU A 83 -22.16 -23.56 10.83
N SER A 84 -21.35 -24.59 11.10
CA SER A 84 -20.21 -24.96 10.25
C SER A 84 -20.61 -25.15 8.78
N LYS A 85 -21.65 -25.94 8.50
CA LYS A 85 -22.09 -26.23 7.12
C LYS A 85 -22.67 -24.99 6.42
N LYS A 86 -23.38 -24.12 7.16
CA LYS A 86 -23.87 -22.85 6.62
C LYS A 86 -22.71 -21.91 6.28
N ARG A 87 -21.73 -21.79 7.18
CA ARG A 87 -20.52 -20.99 6.97
C ARG A 87 -19.77 -21.46 5.73
N GLU A 88 -19.52 -22.77 5.61
CA GLU A 88 -18.87 -23.36 4.43
C GLU A 88 -19.63 -23.05 3.14
N THR A 89 -20.96 -23.16 3.16
CA THR A 89 -21.79 -22.85 1.99
C THR A 89 -21.69 -21.37 1.62
N ILE A 90 -21.79 -20.46 2.59
CA ILE A 90 -21.68 -19.01 2.39
C ILE A 90 -20.30 -18.64 1.85
N LEU A 91 -19.23 -19.18 2.44
CA LEU A 91 -17.84 -18.88 2.06
C LEU A 91 -17.47 -19.43 0.67
N ALA A 92 -18.15 -20.48 0.21
CA ALA A 92 -17.98 -21.04 -1.13
C ALA A 92 -18.70 -20.25 -2.23
N MET A 93 -19.60 -19.32 -1.87
CA MET A 93 -20.33 -18.51 -2.85
C MET A 93 -19.42 -17.47 -3.52
N SER A 94 -19.70 -17.19 -4.80
CA SER A 94 -19.20 -15.96 -5.41
C SER A 94 -19.81 -14.74 -4.72
N PHE A 95 -19.19 -13.56 -4.87
CA PHE A 95 -19.76 -12.32 -4.35
C PHE A 95 -21.20 -12.10 -4.85
N THR A 96 -21.44 -12.34 -6.14
CA THR A 96 -22.75 -12.18 -6.76
C THR A 96 -23.78 -13.16 -6.21
N ASP A 97 -23.40 -14.41 -5.98
CA ASP A 97 -24.31 -15.42 -5.41
C ASP A 97 -24.64 -15.12 -3.95
N LEU A 98 -23.64 -14.72 -3.16
CA LEU A 98 -23.85 -14.28 -1.78
C LEU A 98 -24.82 -13.10 -1.71
N ARG A 99 -24.59 -12.07 -2.55
CA ARG A 99 -25.50 -10.94 -2.67
C ARG A 99 -26.90 -11.42 -3.04
N ASN A 100 -27.05 -12.24 -4.06
CA ASN A 100 -28.37 -12.72 -4.49
C ASN A 100 -29.09 -13.51 -3.39
N ALA A 101 -28.36 -14.35 -2.63
CA ALA A 101 -28.90 -15.10 -1.51
C ALA A 101 -29.37 -14.18 -0.36
N LEU A 102 -28.58 -13.15 -0.03
CA LEU A 102 -28.92 -12.13 0.96
C LEU A 102 -30.15 -11.31 0.52
N GLN A 103 -30.21 -10.91 -0.75
CA GLN A 103 -31.36 -10.18 -1.30
C GLN A 103 -32.65 -11.01 -1.18
N LYS A 104 -32.57 -12.31 -1.51
CA LYS A 104 -33.70 -13.26 -1.49
C LYS A 104 -34.05 -13.85 -0.11
N GLU A 105 -33.44 -13.37 0.98
CA GLU A 105 -33.67 -13.89 2.34
C GLU A 105 -33.31 -15.38 2.52
N VAL A 106 -32.42 -15.92 1.67
CA VAL A 106 -31.89 -17.28 1.83
C VAL A 106 -30.95 -17.36 3.04
N TYR A 107 -30.15 -16.31 3.23
CA TYR A 107 -29.34 -16.08 4.42
C TYR A 107 -29.58 -14.67 4.96
N SER A 108 -29.34 -14.50 6.25
CA SER A 108 -29.37 -13.19 6.91
C SER A 108 -28.01 -12.48 6.84
N ALA A 109 -28.00 -11.16 7.05
CA ALA A 109 -26.77 -10.39 7.19
C ALA A 109 -25.93 -10.89 8.38
N SER A 110 -26.59 -11.31 9.46
CA SER A 110 -25.94 -11.89 10.64
C SER A 110 -25.24 -13.22 10.33
N GLU A 111 -25.87 -14.09 9.53
CA GLU A 111 -25.27 -15.36 9.09
C GLU A 111 -24.08 -15.14 8.15
N ALA A 112 -24.17 -14.20 7.22
CA ALA A 112 -23.05 -13.84 6.35
C ALA A 112 -21.88 -13.28 7.15
N LEU A 113 -22.14 -12.35 8.08
CA LEU A 113 -21.12 -11.78 8.95
C LEU A 113 -20.45 -12.85 9.81
N ASP A 114 -21.21 -13.78 10.40
CA ASP A 114 -20.66 -14.87 11.21
C ASP A 114 -19.68 -15.74 10.41
N ALA A 115 -20.04 -16.10 9.17
CA ALA A 115 -19.18 -16.86 8.27
C ALA A 115 -17.86 -16.14 7.96
N TYR A 116 -17.92 -14.85 7.63
CA TYR A 116 -16.70 -14.07 7.34
C TYR A 116 -15.88 -13.74 8.59
N ARG A 117 -16.51 -13.51 9.77
CA ARG A 117 -15.78 -13.38 11.04
C ARG A 117 -14.99 -14.64 11.35
N PHE A 118 -15.60 -15.81 11.16
CA PHE A 118 -14.94 -17.10 11.34
C PHE A 118 -13.74 -17.27 10.42
N LYS A 119 -13.93 -17.06 9.10
CA LYS A 119 -12.84 -17.21 8.13
C LYS A 119 -11.72 -16.18 8.35
N ALA A 120 -12.07 -14.91 8.61
CA ALA A 120 -11.09 -13.87 8.88
C ALA A 120 -10.24 -14.16 10.10
N LEU A 121 -10.81 -14.76 11.16
CA LEU A 121 -10.05 -15.17 12.34
C LEU A 121 -9.02 -16.26 12.01
N GLN A 122 -9.40 -17.26 11.20
CA GLN A 122 -8.47 -18.29 10.72
C GLN A 122 -7.32 -17.68 9.92
N VAL A 123 -7.65 -16.84 8.94
CA VAL A 123 -6.64 -16.15 8.11
C VAL A 123 -5.75 -15.25 8.97
N GLN A 124 -6.32 -14.57 9.96
CA GLN A 124 -5.56 -13.73 10.89
C GLN A 124 -4.53 -14.52 11.68
N MET A 125 -4.87 -15.71 12.18
CA MET A 125 -3.94 -16.58 12.91
C MET A 125 -2.76 -17.02 12.04
N GLU A 126 -2.97 -17.16 10.72
CA GLU A 126 -1.94 -17.63 9.80
C GLU A 126 -1.10 -16.52 9.17
N MET A 127 -1.71 -15.37 8.88
CA MET A 127 -1.13 -14.33 8.04
C MET A 127 -0.91 -13.01 8.76
N ASN A 128 -1.48 -12.80 9.95
CA ASN A 128 -1.41 -11.56 10.71
C ASN A 128 -1.83 -10.31 9.89
N CYS A 129 -2.98 -10.38 9.22
CA CYS A 129 -3.50 -9.35 8.30
C CYS A 129 -4.57 -8.42 8.90
N VAL A 130 -5.21 -8.79 10.01
CA VAL A 130 -6.29 -8.05 10.69
C VAL A 130 -5.74 -7.33 11.92
N THR A 131 -5.88 -6.00 12.00
CA THR A 131 -5.45 -5.23 13.18
C THR A 131 -6.44 -5.38 14.34
N GLU A 132 -7.73 -5.33 14.05
CA GLU A 132 -8.83 -5.45 15.02
C GLU A 132 -10.14 -5.83 14.31
N PHE A 133 -11.03 -6.52 15.02
CA PHE A 133 -12.41 -6.73 14.57
C PHE A 133 -13.30 -5.57 15.01
N VAL A 134 -14.27 -5.22 14.17
CA VAL A 134 -15.25 -4.17 14.46
C VAL A 134 -16.34 -4.77 15.33
N VAL A 135 -16.37 -4.38 16.60
CA VAL A 135 -17.27 -4.93 17.63
C VAL A 135 -18.73 -4.67 17.27
N GLU A 136 -19.03 -3.49 16.73
CA GLU A 136 -20.38 -3.08 16.37
C GLU A 136 -20.93 -3.82 15.15
N ALA A 137 -20.10 -4.53 14.38
CA ALA A 137 -20.52 -5.22 13.16
C ALA A 137 -21.67 -6.21 13.40
N VAL A 138 -21.63 -6.93 14.54
CA VAL A 138 -22.69 -7.89 14.92
C VAL A 138 -24.02 -7.18 15.11
N GLN A 139 -24.02 -6.05 15.81
CA GLN A 139 -25.22 -5.25 16.00
C GLN A 139 -25.71 -4.67 14.67
N TRP A 140 -24.81 -4.15 13.82
CA TRP A 140 -25.20 -3.59 12.52
C TRP A 140 -25.83 -4.63 11.60
N ALA A 141 -25.30 -5.86 11.57
CA ALA A 141 -25.88 -6.95 10.79
C ALA A 141 -27.29 -7.32 11.30
N SER A 142 -27.46 -7.43 12.61
CA SER A 142 -28.76 -7.68 13.25
C SER A 142 -29.77 -6.56 12.97
N ASP A 143 -29.34 -5.30 13.06
CA ASP A 143 -30.16 -4.13 12.76
C ASP A 143 -30.59 -4.10 11.29
N LEU A 144 -29.72 -4.49 10.36
CA LEU A 144 -30.05 -4.62 8.94
C LEU A 144 -31.13 -5.69 8.73
N ASP A 145 -30.96 -6.88 9.32
CA ASP A 145 -31.92 -7.97 9.26
C ASP A 145 -33.31 -7.53 9.76
N ALA A 146 -33.36 -6.84 10.90
CA ALA A 146 -34.60 -6.32 11.47
C ALA A 146 -35.21 -5.20 10.61
N LYS A 147 -34.40 -4.24 10.15
CA LYS A 147 -34.85 -3.06 9.41
C LYS A 147 -35.48 -3.42 8.06
N TYR A 148 -34.90 -4.38 7.35
CA TYR A 148 -35.24 -4.73 5.97
C TYR A 148 -36.04 -6.04 5.83
N LYS A 149 -36.47 -6.67 6.92
CA LYS A 149 -37.36 -7.84 6.88
C LYS A 149 -38.61 -7.54 6.04
N GLY A 150 -38.80 -8.28 4.95
CA GLY A 150 -39.94 -8.10 4.04
C GLY A 150 -39.97 -6.77 3.28
N LYS A 151 -38.84 -6.05 3.20
CA LYS A 151 -38.71 -4.77 2.47
C LYS A 151 -37.65 -4.86 1.38
N SER A 152 -37.66 -3.88 0.47
CA SER A 152 -36.58 -3.73 -0.51
C SER A 152 -35.27 -3.42 0.20
N LYS A 153 -34.24 -4.19 -0.13
CA LYS A 153 -32.90 -4.10 0.47
C LYS A 153 -31.98 -3.23 -0.39
N PRO A 154 -31.00 -2.54 0.22
CA PRO A 154 -30.00 -1.79 -0.52
C PRO A 154 -29.00 -2.73 -1.22
N PRO A 155 -28.19 -2.23 -2.18
CA PRO A 155 -27.36 -3.08 -3.05
C PRO A 155 -26.33 -3.96 -2.33
N LEU A 156 -25.78 -3.49 -1.20
CA LEU A 156 -24.76 -4.19 -0.41
C LEU A 156 -25.33 -4.82 0.87
N PHE A 157 -26.66 -4.97 0.99
CA PHE A 157 -27.31 -5.51 2.18
C PHE A 157 -26.61 -6.75 2.73
N GLY A 158 -26.07 -6.62 3.94
CA GLY A 158 -25.48 -7.70 4.71
C GLY A 158 -24.10 -8.18 4.23
N ILE A 159 -23.51 -7.56 3.21
CA ILE A 159 -22.21 -7.96 2.67
C ILE A 159 -21.09 -7.51 3.62
N PRO A 160 -20.29 -8.44 4.20
CA PRO A 160 -19.18 -8.08 5.07
C PRO A 160 -17.98 -7.59 4.25
N PHE A 161 -17.36 -6.48 4.66
CA PHE A 161 -16.16 -5.96 4.00
C PHE A 161 -15.05 -5.52 4.95
N SER A 162 -13.82 -5.58 4.46
CA SER A 162 -12.62 -5.20 5.20
C SER A 162 -12.22 -3.75 4.93
N VAL A 163 -11.63 -3.10 5.93
CA VAL A 163 -11.25 -1.68 5.88
C VAL A 163 -9.77 -1.52 6.20
N LYS A 164 -8.99 -0.95 5.27
CA LYS A 164 -7.59 -0.63 5.55
C LYS A 164 -7.46 0.31 6.75
N GLU A 165 -6.50 0.06 7.64
CA GLU A 165 -6.38 0.78 8.93
C GLU A 165 -6.11 2.30 8.81
N ASN A 166 -5.74 2.80 7.63
CA ASN A 166 -5.59 4.24 7.41
C ASN A 166 -6.94 4.99 7.27
N TYR A 167 -8.06 4.29 7.18
CA TYR A 167 -9.39 4.89 7.16
C TYR A 167 -9.86 5.13 8.59
N TYR A 168 -10.39 6.33 8.86
CA TYR A 168 -10.93 6.63 10.18
C TYR A 168 -12.22 5.83 10.41
N MET A 169 -12.32 5.25 11.59
CA MET A 169 -13.53 4.62 12.10
C MET A 169 -13.73 5.08 13.53
N LYS A 170 -14.92 5.59 13.84
CA LYS A 170 -15.24 6.13 15.15
C LYS A 170 -15.03 5.04 16.22
N GLY A 171 -14.27 5.36 17.26
CA GLY A 171 -13.95 4.42 18.35
C GLY A 171 -12.72 3.55 18.09
N TYR A 172 -12.11 3.61 16.90
CA TYR A 172 -10.94 2.81 16.53
C TYR A 172 -9.72 3.70 16.27
N ASP A 173 -8.52 3.21 16.60
CA ASP A 173 -7.27 3.97 16.42
C ASP A 173 -6.85 3.99 14.96
N CYS A 174 -6.48 5.14 14.39
CA CYS A 174 -5.74 5.16 13.12
C CYS A 174 -4.24 5.29 13.40
N THR A 175 -3.57 4.16 13.64
CA THR A 175 -2.17 4.16 14.08
C THR A 175 -1.19 4.33 12.93
N VAL A 176 -1.53 3.84 11.74
CA VAL A 176 -0.62 3.68 10.59
C VAL A 176 0.71 3.03 10.97
N GLY A 177 0.67 2.11 11.93
CA GLY A 177 1.84 1.41 12.46
C GLY A 177 2.77 2.26 13.33
N LEU A 178 2.35 3.46 13.76
CA LEU A 178 3.10 4.35 14.64
C LEU A 178 2.59 4.23 16.08
N ALA A 179 3.50 3.99 17.03
CA ALA A 179 3.17 3.83 18.43
C ALA A 179 2.53 5.09 19.02
N LYS A 180 3.00 6.28 18.63
CA LYS A 180 2.46 7.57 19.08
C LYS A 180 1.02 7.85 18.68
N ARG A 181 0.43 7.03 17.81
CA ARG A 181 -0.97 7.13 17.35
C ARG A 181 -1.86 6.01 17.90
N SER A 182 -1.30 5.14 18.74
CA SER A 182 -2.06 4.09 19.43
C SER A 182 -2.81 4.66 20.64
N MET A 183 -3.93 4.04 21.01
CA MET A 183 -4.80 4.47 22.12
C MET A 183 -5.38 5.87 21.92
N GLN A 184 -5.63 6.25 20.67
CA GLN A 184 -6.19 7.54 20.23
C GLN A 184 -7.31 7.27 19.23
N PRO A 185 -8.49 6.82 19.71
CA PRO A 185 -9.58 6.44 18.83
C PRO A 185 -10.10 7.65 18.06
N MET A 186 -10.43 7.43 16.79
CA MET A 186 -11.01 8.48 15.95
C MET A 186 -12.41 8.85 16.42
N THR A 187 -12.82 10.08 16.21
CA THR A 187 -14.12 10.62 16.63
C THR A 187 -15.18 10.56 15.52
N SER A 188 -14.77 10.31 14.28
CA SER A 188 -15.64 10.25 13.11
C SER A 188 -15.25 9.10 12.17
N ASP A 189 -16.23 8.67 11.37
CA ASP A 189 -16.02 7.69 10.31
C ASP A 189 -15.51 8.37 9.04
N ASN A 190 -14.74 7.61 8.27
CA ASN A 190 -14.40 7.95 6.90
C ASN A 190 -15.68 8.01 6.03
N SER A 191 -15.79 9.04 5.19
CA SER A 191 -16.93 9.25 4.29
C SER A 191 -17.22 8.06 3.36
N PHE A 192 -16.20 7.35 2.88
CA PHE A 192 -16.35 6.17 2.02
C PHE A 192 -16.85 4.95 2.79
N VAL A 193 -16.33 4.72 4.01
CA VAL A 193 -16.84 3.67 4.92
C VAL A 193 -18.31 3.95 5.27
N ALA A 194 -18.64 5.20 5.62
CA ALA A 194 -19.99 5.61 5.95
C ALA A 194 -20.97 5.43 4.78
N PHE A 195 -20.53 5.72 3.55
CA PHE A 195 -21.33 5.48 2.35
C PHE A 195 -21.59 3.99 2.11
N LEU A 196 -20.56 3.14 2.15
CA LEU A 196 -20.76 1.70 1.93
C LEU A 196 -21.69 1.08 2.99
N ARG A 197 -21.63 1.59 4.23
CA ARG A 197 -22.59 1.25 5.29
C ARG A 197 -24.02 1.72 4.98
N SER A 198 -24.20 2.92 4.42
CA SER A 198 -25.54 3.39 4.02
C SER A 198 -26.15 2.53 2.92
N GLN A 199 -25.31 1.94 2.05
CA GLN A 199 -25.69 0.95 1.04
C GLN A 199 -25.90 -0.47 1.62
N GLY A 200 -25.84 -0.64 2.94
CA GLY A 200 -26.12 -1.90 3.64
C GLY A 200 -24.91 -2.83 3.84
N GLY A 201 -23.71 -2.41 3.46
CA GLY A 201 -22.49 -3.16 3.72
C GLY A 201 -22.09 -3.13 5.20
N VAL A 202 -21.40 -4.17 5.66
CA VAL A 202 -21.01 -4.33 7.07
C VAL A 202 -19.48 -4.34 7.21
N PRO A 203 -18.83 -3.23 7.60
CA PRO A 203 -17.41 -3.23 7.87
C PRO A 203 -17.15 -4.01 9.15
N PHE A 204 -16.36 -5.08 9.07
CA PHE A 204 -16.24 -6.03 10.17
C PHE A 204 -14.81 -6.23 10.69
N VAL A 205 -13.80 -5.84 9.90
CA VAL A 205 -12.39 -5.90 10.29
C VAL A 205 -11.63 -4.72 9.75
N ARG A 206 -10.56 -4.36 10.47
CA ARG A 206 -9.54 -3.44 9.99
C ARG A 206 -8.28 -4.20 9.67
N THR A 207 -7.56 -3.79 8.62
CA THR A 207 -6.42 -4.57 8.10
C THR A 207 -5.09 -3.83 8.18
N ASN A 208 -4.03 -4.63 8.31
CA ASN A 208 -2.69 -4.16 8.63
C ASN A 208 -2.04 -3.38 7.48
N VAL A 209 -1.10 -2.51 7.84
CA VAL A 209 -0.40 -1.60 6.94
C VAL A 209 1.09 -1.49 7.30
N PRO A 210 1.99 -1.11 6.39
CA PRO A 210 3.34 -0.71 6.76
C PRO A 210 3.37 0.48 7.70
N GLN A 211 4.40 0.55 8.54
CA GLN A 211 4.68 1.70 9.38
C GLN A 211 4.80 2.97 8.51
N ALA A 212 3.99 3.99 8.82
CA ALA A 212 3.85 5.26 8.11
C ALA A 212 3.37 5.16 6.65
N LEU A 213 2.85 4.01 6.19
CA LEU A 213 2.24 3.77 4.87
C LEU A 213 3.18 3.88 3.63
N ILE A 214 4.43 4.31 3.79
CA ILE A 214 5.39 4.48 2.68
C ILE A 214 6.30 3.25 2.57
N SER A 215 5.69 2.11 2.25
CA SER A 215 6.41 0.88 1.91
C SER A 215 5.50 -0.13 1.24
N PHE A 216 6.10 -1.07 0.52
CA PHE A 216 5.42 -2.25 0.01
C PHE A 216 5.74 -3.55 0.77
N VAL A 217 6.47 -3.49 1.90
CA VAL A 217 6.39 -4.54 2.92
C VAL A 217 5.28 -4.20 3.90
N CYS A 218 4.35 -5.12 4.18
CA CYS A 218 3.28 -4.90 5.15
C CYS A 218 3.73 -5.27 6.56
N SER A 219 4.55 -4.41 7.18
CA SER A 219 5.01 -4.61 8.57
C SER A 219 5.13 -3.31 9.35
N ASN A 220 4.86 -3.39 10.66
CA ASN A 220 5.02 -2.29 11.60
C ASN A 220 5.25 -2.79 13.04
N THR A 221 5.72 -1.89 13.89
CA THR A 221 6.00 -2.21 15.30
C THR A 221 4.75 -2.37 16.17
N VAL A 222 3.58 -1.91 15.74
CA VAL A 222 2.32 -2.04 16.52
C VAL A 222 1.73 -3.45 16.38
N TYR A 223 1.50 -3.90 15.15
CA TYR A 223 0.78 -5.14 14.82
C TYR A 223 1.67 -6.26 14.27
N GLY A 224 2.93 -5.98 13.93
CA GLY A 224 3.88 -6.93 13.34
C GLY A 224 3.74 -7.08 11.83
N THR A 225 4.37 -8.13 11.29
CA THR A 225 4.45 -8.42 9.85
C THR A 225 3.25 -9.21 9.37
N THR A 226 2.66 -8.81 8.25
CA THR A 226 1.66 -9.58 7.51
C THR A 226 2.33 -10.43 6.42
N SER A 227 1.90 -11.67 6.29
CA SER A 227 2.43 -12.64 5.33
C SER A 227 1.56 -12.81 4.09
N ASN A 228 2.19 -13.21 2.98
CA ASN A 228 1.48 -13.54 1.74
C ASN A 228 0.76 -14.89 1.88
N PRO A 229 -0.50 -15.01 1.43
CA PRO A 229 -1.27 -16.25 1.58
C PRO A 229 -0.73 -17.42 0.76
N PHE A 230 0.02 -17.18 -0.32
CA PHE A 230 0.66 -18.24 -1.11
C PHE A 230 2.01 -18.69 -0.55
N ASN A 231 2.67 -17.84 0.25
CA ASN A 231 3.95 -18.17 0.88
C ASN A 231 4.21 -17.26 2.08
N LYS A 232 4.24 -17.84 3.29
CA LYS A 232 4.37 -17.09 4.56
C LYS A 232 5.68 -16.31 4.71
N GLU A 233 6.73 -16.71 4.00
CA GLU A 233 8.04 -16.04 4.01
C GLU A 233 8.10 -14.81 3.11
N ARG A 234 7.07 -14.58 2.29
CA ARG A 234 7.01 -13.48 1.32
C ARG A 234 6.02 -12.40 1.73
N THR A 235 6.28 -11.20 1.25
CA THR A 235 5.40 -10.06 1.51
C THR A 235 4.11 -10.15 0.69
N PRO A 236 2.94 -9.77 1.24
CA PRO A 236 1.71 -9.59 0.47
C PRO A 236 1.72 -8.29 -0.35
N GLY A 237 2.81 -7.52 -0.32
CA GLY A 237 2.85 -6.17 -0.89
C GLY A 237 2.30 -5.12 0.08
N GLY A 238 2.21 -3.87 -0.38
CA GLY A 238 1.73 -2.78 0.46
C GLY A 238 1.54 -1.48 -0.30
N SER A 239 0.95 -0.44 0.32
CA SER A 239 0.64 -0.37 1.75
C SER A 239 -0.67 -1.01 2.20
N SER A 240 -1.49 -1.55 1.28
CA SER A 240 -2.74 -2.24 1.63
C SER A 240 -2.56 -3.77 1.70
N GLY A 241 -1.43 -4.23 2.27
CA GLY A 241 -1.07 -5.65 2.29
C GLY A 241 -2.02 -6.51 3.13
N GLY A 242 -2.56 -5.98 4.22
CA GLY A 242 -3.56 -6.66 5.03
C GLY A 242 -4.86 -6.94 4.27
N GLU A 243 -5.37 -5.96 3.50
CA GLU A 243 -6.55 -6.13 2.64
C GLU A 243 -6.34 -7.26 1.63
N ALA A 244 -5.21 -7.23 0.92
CA ALA A 244 -4.94 -8.19 -0.13
C ALA A 244 -4.71 -9.61 0.41
N ALA A 245 -3.96 -9.75 1.51
CA ALA A 245 -3.75 -11.03 2.16
C ALA A 245 -5.07 -11.62 2.69
N LEU A 246 -5.92 -10.80 3.29
CA LEU A 246 -7.21 -11.23 3.83
C LEU A 246 -8.16 -11.69 2.70
N LEU A 247 -8.30 -10.90 1.65
CA LEU A 247 -9.20 -11.22 0.53
C LEU A 247 -8.75 -12.44 -0.27
N ALA A 248 -7.45 -12.53 -0.57
CA ALA A 248 -6.89 -13.65 -1.32
C ALA A 248 -6.97 -14.99 -0.55
N ALA A 249 -7.13 -14.94 0.78
CA ALA A 249 -7.40 -16.10 1.62
C ALA A 249 -8.89 -16.27 1.96
N ASP A 250 -9.79 -15.63 1.20
CA ASP A 250 -11.26 -15.69 1.33
C ASP A 250 -11.80 -15.15 2.66
N GLY A 251 -10.99 -14.38 3.41
CA GLY A 251 -11.36 -13.84 4.71
C GLY A 251 -12.21 -12.57 4.66
N SER A 252 -12.58 -12.08 3.48
CA SER A 252 -13.46 -10.91 3.29
C SER A 252 -14.20 -11.05 1.95
N ALA A 253 -15.41 -10.48 1.83
CA ALA A 253 -16.15 -10.53 0.56
C ALA A 253 -15.58 -9.53 -0.46
N PHE A 254 -15.16 -8.35 0.03
CA PHE A 254 -14.37 -7.36 -0.69
C PHE A 254 -13.63 -6.46 0.31
N GLY A 255 -12.66 -5.69 -0.17
CA GLY A 255 -11.87 -4.78 0.65
C GLY A 255 -11.86 -3.36 0.12
N ILE A 256 -11.49 -2.39 0.95
CA ILE A 256 -11.21 -1.01 0.52
C ILE A 256 -9.81 -0.56 0.91
N GLY A 257 -9.15 0.15 0.00
CA GLY A 257 -7.81 0.64 0.19
C GLY A 257 -7.51 1.93 -0.59
N SER A 258 -6.28 2.41 -0.42
CA SER A 258 -5.79 3.64 -1.03
C SER A 258 -4.49 3.40 -1.78
N ASP A 259 -4.26 4.19 -2.83
CA ASP A 259 -3.11 4.10 -3.74
C ASP A 259 -2.57 5.50 -4.07
N LEU A 260 -1.36 5.79 -3.60
CA LEU A 260 -0.60 6.99 -4.00
C LEU A 260 0.47 6.66 -5.04
N ALA A 261 1.16 5.53 -4.87
CA ALA A 261 2.25 5.08 -5.73
C ALA A 261 2.29 3.55 -5.85
N GLY A 262 1.13 2.90 -5.83
CA GLY A 262 0.96 1.46 -6.02
C GLY A 262 0.27 0.74 -4.86
N SER A 263 -0.18 1.43 -3.81
CA SER A 263 -0.65 0.76 -2.60
C SER A 263 -1.95 -0.05 -2.76
N LEU A 264 -2.69 0.07 -3.87
CA LEU A 264 -3.70 -0.90 -4.27
C LEU A 264 -3.08 -1.97 -5.18
N ARG A 265 -2.36 -1.54 -6.22
CA ARG A 265 -1.91 -2.39 -7.32
C ARG A 265 -0.79 -3.37 -6.95
N ILE A 266 0.18 -2.96 -6.13
CA ILE A 266 1.29 -3.80 -5.66
C ILE A 266 0.75 -4.99 -4.85
N PRO A 267 -0.05 -4.79 -3.79
CA PRO A 267 -0.56 -5.93 -3.04
C PRO A 267 -1.56 -6.78 -3.86
N ALA A 268 -2.34 -6.18 -4.76
CA ALA A 268 -3.19 -6.94 -5.68
C ALA A 268 -2.37 -7.87 -6.59
N ALA A 269 -1.29 -7.35 -7.19
CA ALA A 269 -0.38 -8.14 -8.02
C ALA A 269 0.33 -9.25 -7.24
N MET A 270 0.72 -8.97 -5.99
CA MET A 270 1.44 -9.92 -5.14
C MET A 270 0.54 -11.01 -4.54
N CYS A 271 -0.75 -10.73 -4.34
CA CYS A 271 -1.73 -11.66 -3.81
C CYS A 271 -2.72 -12.20 -4.87
N GLY A 272 -2.50 -11.92 -6.16
CA GLY A 272 -3.29 -12.52 -7.24
C GLY A 272 -4.77 -12.14 -7.21
N ILE A 273 -5.10 -10.90 -6.85
CA ILE A 273 -6.48 -10.38 -6.78
C ILE A 273 -6.65 -9.15 -7.68
N VAL A 274 -7.90 -8.70 -7.83
CA VAL A 274 -8.27 -7.60 -8.72
C VAL A 274 -8.40 -6.29 -7.94
N THR A 275 -7.88 -5.21 -8.53
CA THR A 275 -8.08 -3.85 -8.03
C THR A 275 -8.06 -2.85 -9.18
N ILE A 276 -8.56 -1.65 -8.91
CA ILE A 276 -8.41 -0.49 -9.77
C ILE A 276 -7.95 0.69 -8.92
N LYS A 277 -6.97 1.45 -9.43
CA LYS A 277 -6.69 2.82 -8.98
C LYS A 277 -7.40 3.77 -9.95
N PRO A 278 -8.56 4.34 -9.58
CA PRO A 278 -9.23 5.31 -10.43
C PRO A 278 -8.34 6.54 -10.67
N THR A 279 -8.69 7.33 -11.68
CA THR A 279 -8.14 8.68 -11.85
C THR A 279 -8.26 9.45 -10.53
N ALA A 280 -7.24 10.25 -10.21
CA ALA A 280 -7.27 11.10 -9.02
C ALA A 280 -8.57 11.90 -8.96
N ALA A 281 -9.14 12.03 -7.76
CA ALA A 281 -10.44 12.65 -7.51
C ALA A 281 -11.70 11.95 -8.06
N ARG A 282 -11.58 10.78 -8.72
CA ARG A 282 -12.76 9.99 -9.13
C ARG A 282 -13.46 9.29 -7.96
N LEU A 283 -12.67 8.73 -7.05
CA LEU A 283 -13.12 8.28 -5.72
C LEU A 283 -12.32 9.08 -4.70
N ARG A 284 -13.00 9.90 -3.88
CA ARG A 284 -12.39 10.65 -2.78
C ARG A 284 -12.99 10.20 -1.46
N ALA A 285 -12.18 10.23 -0.42
CA ALA A 285 -12.62 9.91 0.91
C ALA A 285 -12.05 10.92 1.90
N GLU A 286 -12.93 11.56 2.65
CA GLU A 286 -12.61 12.35 3.83
C GLU A 286 -12.50 11.47 5.07
N GLY A 287 -11.61 11.84 6.00
CA GLY A 287 -11.34 11.07 7.22
C GLY A 287 -10.40 9.88 7.00
N ALA A 288 -9.19 10.13 6.49
CA ALA A 288 -8.16 9.11 6.36
C ALA A 288 -6.76 9.66 6.63
N ALA A 289 -5.88 8.80 7.12
CA ALA A 289 -4.45 9.11 7.22
C ALA A 289 -3.80 9.09 5.84
N THR A 290 -3.18 10.23 5.52
CA THR A 290 -2.50 10.62 4.28
C THR A 290 -1.35 9.77 3.75
N GLY A 291 -0.56 9.23 4.67
CA GLY A 291 0.88 9.12 4.46
C GLY A 291 1.54 10.51 4.48
N MET A 292 1.70 11.16 3.33
CA MET A 292 2.68 12.27 3.15
C MET A 292 2.08 13.62 2.72
N PRO A 293 1.63 14.59 3.56
CA PRO A 293 0.81 15.78 3.18
C PRO A 293 1.41 16.69 2.09
N GLY A 294 0.59 17.59 1.54
CA GLY A 294 1.05 18.64 0.62
C GLY A 294 1.43 18.16 -0.79
N ARG A 295 0.93 17.00 -1.23
CA ARG A 295 1.15 16.51 -2.61
C ARG A 295 0.45 17.42 -3.60
N GLY A 296 1.20 17.90 -4.59
CA GLY A 296 0.65 18.66 -5.71
C GLY A 296 0.06 17.74 -6.78
N ARG A 297 0.90 17.30 -7.71
CA ARG A 297 0.49 16.57 -8.92
C ARG A 297 0.41 15.04 -8.79
N LEU A 298 0.79 14.47 -7.64
CA LEU A 298 0.66 13.04 -7.38
C LEU A 298 -0.62 12.78 -6.57
N GLY A 299 -1.67 12.36 -7.27
CA GLY A 299 -3.00 12.18 -6.69
C GLY A 299 -3.14 10.88 -5.91
N LEU A 300 -3.70 10.96 -4.69
CA LEU A 300 -4.13 9.80 -3.92
C LEU A 300 -5.46 9.28 -4.47
N GLY A 301 -5.48 8.01 -4.86
CA GLY A 301 -6.70 7.28 -5.23
C GLY A 301 -7.21 6.39 -4.10
N TYR A 302 -8.51 6.13 -4.11
CA TYR A 302 -9.18 5.14 -3.28
C TYR A 302 -9.86 4.12 -4.19
N GLY A 303 -10.01 2.87 -3.73
CA GLY A 303 -10.58 1.81 -4.56
C GLY A 303 -10.85 0.53 -3.78
N PHE A 304 -11.32 -0.47 -4.50
CA PHE A 304 -11.71 -1.77 -3.95
C PHE A 304 -10.69 -2.85 -4.25
N PHE A 305 -10.66 -3.86 -3.39
CA PHE A 305 -10.08 -5.18 -3.67
C PHE A 305 -11.22 -6.17 -3.89
N THR A 306 -11.16 -6.93 -4.98
CA THR A 306 -12.16 -7.93 -5.37
C THR A 306 -11.47 -9.17 -5.95
N LYS A 307 -12.22 -10.27 -6.13
CA LYS A 307 -11.71 -11.47 -6.80
C LYS A 307 -11.88 -11.39 -8.31
N THR A 308 -12.87 -10.64 -8.79
CA THR A 308 -13.17 -10.51 -10.22
C THR A 308 -13.30 -9.05 -10.67
N VAL A 309 -13.23 -8.83 -11.99
CA VAL A 309 -13.47 -7.52 -12.61
C VAL A 309 -14.96 -7.14 -12.52
N ASP A 310 -15.87 -8.10 -12.65
CA ASP A 310 -17.31 -7.85 -12.54
C ASP A 310 -17.70 -7.34 -11.15
N GLU A 311 -17.05 -7.84 -10.10
CA GLU A 311 -17.18 -7.32 -8.74
C GLU A 311 -16.71 -5.85 -8.63
N GLN A 312 -15.61 -5.48 -9.31
CA GLN A 312 -15.18 -4.08 -9.36
C GLN A 312 -16.23 -3.20 -10.02
N ILE A 313 -16.73 -3.63 -11.18
CA ILE A 313 -17.75 -2.90 -11.93
C ILE A 313 -18.98 -2.68 -11.04
N PHE A 314 -19.49 -3.74 -10.40
CA PHE A 314 -20.64 -3.66 -9.52
C PHE A 314 -20.42 -2.67 -8.35
N LEU A 315 -19.27 -2.74 -7.67
CA LEU A 315 -18.95 -1.85 -6.55
C LEU A 315 -18.80 -0.38 -7.00
N LEU A 316 -18.18 -0.15 -8.16
CA LEU A 316 -18.06 1.18 -8.76
C LEU A 316 -19.42 1.74 -9.17
N GLU A 317 -20.29 0.94 -9.79
CA GLU A 317 -21.66 1.35 -10.14
C GLU A 317 -22.49 1.70 -8.90
N THR A 318 -22.36 0.90 -7.84
CA THR A 318 -23.02 1.15 -6.56
C THR A 318 -22.51 2.43 -5.90
N THR A 319 -21.24 2.79 -6.14
CA THR A 319 -20.57 3.90 -5.48
C THR A 319 -20.68 5.22 -6.23
N LEU A 320 -20.50 5.23 -7.54
CA LEU A 320 -20.44 6.44 -8.37
C LEU A 320 -21.84 7.00 -8.65
N THR A 321 -22.51 7.43 -7.58
CA THR A 321 -23.87 7.95 -7.54
C THR A 321 -23.88 9.40 -7.02
N PRO A 322 -24.94 10.19 -7.31
CA PRO A 322 -25.11 11.53 -6.74
C PRO A 322 -24.94 11.56 -5.21
N GLU A 323 -25.52 10.57 -4.50
CA GLU A 323 -25.40 10.48 -3.03
C GLU A 323 -23.94 10.41 -2.55
N TYR A 324 -23.07 9.71 -3.29
CA TYR A 324 -21.66 9.62 -2.93
C TYR A 324 -20.88 10.88 -3.32
N PHE A 325 -21.19 11.48 -4.46
CA PHE A 325 -20.55 12.73 -4.90
C PHE A 325 -20.80 13.87 -3.90
N ASP A 326 -21.95 13.90 -3.25
CA ASP A 326 -22.30 14.91 -2.24
C ASP A 326 -21.56 14.70 -0.90
N ARG A 327 -20.89 13.56 -0.69
CA ARG A 327 -20.19 13.24 0.57
C ARG A 327 -18.73 13.70 0.62
N SER A 328 -18.15 14.10 -0.51
CA SER A 328 -16.78 14.60 -0.53
C SER A 328 -16.60 15.73 -1.54
N LEU A 329 -15.92 16.78 -1.10
CA LEU A 329 -15.68 17.95 -1.93
C LEU A 329 -14.69 17.65 -3.07
N GLY A 330 -14.98 18.22 -4.24
CA GLY A 330 -14.08 18.18 -5.39
C GLY A 330 -14.02 16.82 -6.10
N MET A 331 -15.09 16.03 -6.03
CA MET A 331 -15.33 14.91 -6.93
C MET A 331 -16.06 15.40 -8.19
N ALA A 332 -15.67 14.88 -9.36
CA ALA A 332 -16.44 15.09 -10.58
C ALA A 332 -17.64 14.12 -10.58
N PRO A 333 -18.89 14.61 -10.74
CA PRO A 333 -20.09 13.77 -10.69
C PRO A 333 -20.28 13.00 -12.00
N LEU A 334 -19.32 12.14 -12.33
CA LEU A 334 -19.30 11.34 -13.55
C LEU A 334 -19.76 9.91 -13.22
N PRO A 335 -20.94 9.48 -13.70
CA PRO A 335 -21.38 8.10 -13.54
C PRO A 335 -20.48 7.15 -14.32
N LEU A 336 -20.60 5.86 -14.05
CA LEU A 336 -19.89 4.84 -14.81
C LEU A 336 -20.49 4.71 -16.21
N MET A 337 -19.64 4.69 -17.23
CA MET A 337 -20.06 4.63 -18.64
C MET A 337 -20.34 3.18 -19.04
N LYS A 338 -21.54 2.66 -18.75
CA LYS A 338 -21.91 1.26 -19.00
C LYS A 338 -21.68 0.82 -20.44
N LYS A 339 -22.03 1.67 -21.41
CA LYS A 339 -21.84 1.41 -22.84
C LYS A 339 -20.37 1.12 -23.19
N GLU A 340 -19.43 1.84 -22.57
CA GLU A 340 -18.00 1.63 -22.82
C GLU A 340 -17.51 0.31 -22.20
N ILE A 341 -18.01 -0.03 -21.02
CA ILE A 341 -17.66 -1.27 -20.31
C ILE A 341 -18.17 -2.50 -21.06
N GLU A 342 -19.39 -2.44 -21.59
CA GLU A 342 -20.03 -3.53 -22.32
C GLU A 342 -19.60 -3.61 -23.79
N SER A 343 -18.81 -2.64 -24.26
CA SER A 343 -18.37 -2.56 -25.64
C SER A 343 -17.54 -3.79 -26.02
N LYS A 344 -17.84 -4.36 -27.19
CA LYS A 344 -17.08 -5.45 -27.82
C LYS A 344 -16.21 -4.95 -28.97
N SER A 345 -16.05 -3.62 -29.10
CA SER A 345 -15.19 -3.02 -30.11
C SER A 345 -13.76 -3.53 -29.98
N LYS A 346 -13.09 -3.73 -31.11
CA LYS A 346 -11.66 -4.02 -31.11
C LYS A 346 -10.92 -2.77 -30.66
N LEU A 347 -9.92 -3.00 -29.82
CA LEU A 347 -9.15 -1.95 -29.16
C LEU A 347 -7.76 -1.90 -29.76
N ARG A 348 -7.16 -0.71 -29.76
CA ARG A 348 -5.75 -0.46 -30.00
C ARG A 348 -5.02 -0.41 -28.67
N ILE A 349 -4.26 -1.44 -28.37
CA ILE A 349 -3.69 -1.69 -27.06
C ILE A 349 -2.17 -1.54 -27.15
N GLY A 350 -1.63 -0.52 -26.48
CA GLY A 350 -0.21 -0.37 -26.28
C GLY A 350 0.31 -1.49 -25.38
N TYR A 351 1.56 -1.92 -25.53
CA TYR A 351 2.17 -2.85 -24.58
C TYR A 351 3.68 -2.67 -24.42
N PHE A 352 4.19 -3.02 -23.24
CA PHE A 352 5.62 -3.16 -22.99
C PHE A 352 5.90 -4.16 -21.86
N THR A 353 7.06 -4.81 -21.92
CA THR A 353 7.60 -5.66 -20.83
C THR A 353 8.75 -5.01 -20.07
N ASP A 354 9.39 -4.03 -20.69
CA ASP A 354 10.46 -3.21 -20.15
C ASP A 354 10.05 -1.74 -20.29
N ASP A 355 10.17 -1.00 -19.20
CA ASP A 355 9.80 0.41 -19.14
C ASP A 355 10.97 1.36 -19.47
N GLY A 356 12.12 0.80 -19.87
CA GLY A 356 13.34 1.54 -20.19
C GLY A 356 14.13 2.01 -18.97
N PHE A 357 13.74 1.60 -17.76
CA PHE A 357 14.42 1.96 -16.51
C PHE A 357 14.66 0.75 -15.59
N LEU A 358 13.64 -0.07 -15.39
CA LEU A 358 13.68 -1.27 -14.58
C LEU A 358 13.00 -2.42 -15.34
N PRO A 359 13.76 -3.32 -15.96
CA PRO A 359 13.18 -4.44 -16.68
C PRO A 359 12.41 -5.35 -15.71
N ALA A 360 11.25 -5.82 -16.15
CA ALA A 360 10.49 -6.79 -15.37
C ALA A 360 11.21 -8.14 -15.32
N THR A 361 11.06 -8.86 -14.22
CA THR A 361 11.56 -10.23 -14.10
C THR A 361 10.94 -11.14 -15.17
N PRO A 362 11.62 -12.22 -15.60
CA PRO A 362 11.13 -13.08 -16.69
C PRO A 362 9.70 -13.58 -16.50
N GLY A 363 9.31 -13.90 -15.27
CA GLY A 363 7.94 -14.32 -14.95
C GLY A 363 6.90 -13.23 -15.22
N CYS A 364 7.18 -11.99 -14.79
CA CYS A 364 6.30 -10.84 -15.01
C CYS A 364 6.21 -10.47 -16.50
N ALA A 365 7.36 -10.46 -17.21
CA ALA A 365 7.41 -10.18 -18.64
C ALA A 365 6.67 -11.24 -19.47
N ARG A 366 6.79 -12.52 -19.09
CA ARG A 366 6.09 -13.63 -19.76
C ARG A 366 4.57 -13.47 -19.70
N VAL A 367 4.02 -13.11 -18.54
CA VAL A 367 2.55 -12.93 -18.38
C VAL A 367 2.02 -11.82 -19.28
N VAL A 368 2.77 -10.72 -19.43
CA VAL A 368 2.41 -9.65 -20.38
C VAL A 368 2.43 -10.16 -21.81
N THR A 369 3.48 -10.88 -22.21
CA THR A 369 3.60 -11.44 -23.56
C THR A 369 2.48 -12.44 -23.88
N GLU A 370 2.14 -13.31 -22.93
CA GLU A 370 1.01 -14.24 -23.05
C GLU A 370 -0.33 -13.51 -23.17
N THR A 371 -0.51 -12.40 -22.44
CA THR A 371 -1.71 -11.56 -22.49
C THR A 371 -1.84 -10.86 -23.84
N VAL A 372 -0.75 -10.27 -24.33
CA VAL A 372 -0.67 -9.63 -25.66
C VAL A 372 -1.07 -10.61 -26.75
N ARG A 373 -0.50 -11.83 -26.75
CA ARG A 373 -0.86 -12.88 -27.72
C ARG A 373 -2.35 -13.21 -27.69
N LYS A 374 -2.94 -13.40 -26.50
CA LYS A 374 -4.37 -13.71 -26.36
C LYS A 374 -5.27 -12.56 -26.83
N LEU A 375 -4.87 -11.32 -26.61
CA LEU A 375 -5.59 -10.13 -27.10
C LEU A 375 -5.50 -10.03 -28.63
N GLU A 376 -4.33 -10.31 -29.20
CA GLU A 376 -4.14 -10.34 -30.65
C GLU A 376 -4.97 -11.44 -31.32
N GLU A 377 -4.95 -12.66 -30.77
CA GLU A 377 -5.82 -13.78 -31.18
C GLU A 377 -7.32 -13.44 -31.09
N SER A 378 -7.68 -12.55 -30.16
CA SER A 378 -9.05 -12.04 -30.00
C SER A 378 -9.37 -10.87 -30.95
N GLY A 379 -8.45 -10.47 -31.84
CA GLY A 379 -8.64 -9.46 -32.88
C GLY A 379 -8.41 -8.01 -32.43
N HIS A 380 -7.75 -7.78 -31.28
CA HIS A 380 -7.29 -6.45 -30.89
C HIS A 380 -6.02 -6.07 -31.68
N VAL A 381 -5.72 -4.78 -31.80
CA VAL A 381 -4.48 -4.28 -32.42
C VAL A 381 -3.47 -4.03 -31.31
N LEU A 382 -2.30 -4.65 -31.37
CA LEU A 382 -1.27 -4.57 -30.34
C LEU A 382 -0.09 -3.72 -30.84
N ILE A 383 0.28 -2.71 -30.06
CA ILE A 383 1.27 -1.70 -30.47
C ILE A 383 2.38 -1.64 -29.42
N PRO A 384 3.66 -1.89 -29.77
CA PRO A 384 4.76 -1.65 -28.84
C PRO A 384 4.77 -0.20 -28.35
N PHE A 385 4.81 0.00 -27.03
CA PHE A 385 4.77 1.32 -26.40
C PHE A 385 6.05 1.58 -25.62
N ASN A 386 6.72 2.69 -25.88
CA ASN A 386 7.90 3.11 -25.12
C ASN A 386 7.52 4.21 -24.14
N VAL A 387 7.78 4.01 -22.85
CA VAL A 387 7.56 5.03 -21.83
C VAL A 387 8.45 6.24 -22.11
N PRO A 388 7.90 7.46 -22.24
CA PRO A 388 8.71 8.64 -22.49
C PRO A 388 9.58 8.95 -21.28
N GLN A 389 10.85 9.28 -21.50
CA GLN A 389 11.80 9.78 -20.49
C GLN A 389 11.69 9.10 -19.10
N PRO A 390 11.85 7.77 -18.99
CA PRO A 390 11.48 7.02 -17.78
C PRO A 390 12.31 7.42 -16.55
N GLU A 391 13.54 7.88 -16.74
CA GLU A 391 14.39 8.41 -15.67
C GLU A 391 13.90 9.75 -15.10
N ALA A 392 13.46 10.65 -15.98
CA ALA A 392 12.85 11.92 -15.57
C ALA A 392 11.55 11.62 -14.81
N ALA A 393 10.74 10.69 -15.31
CA ALA A 393 9.50 10.25 -14.68
C ALA A 393 9.73 9.72 -13.25
N LEU A 394 10.73 8.86 -13.02
CA LEU A 394 11.08 8.41 -11.66
C LEU A 394 11.50 9.58 -10.77
N LYS A 395 12.35 10.47 -11.27
CA LYS A 395 12.80 11.64 -10.51
C LYS A 395 11.61 12.51 -10.09
N LEU A 396 10.67 12.75 -10.99
CA LEU A 396 9.43 13.47 -10.70
C LEU A 396 8.57 12.74 -9.67
N LEU A 397 8.35 11.43 -9.83
CA LEU A 397 7.62 10.60 -8.88
C LEU A 397 8.17 10.74 -7.45
N LEU A 398 9.49 10.57 -7.28
CA LEU A 398 10.13 10.65 -5.96
C LEU A 398 10.05 12.06 -5.36
N LYS A 399 10.22 13.11 -6.17
CA LYS A 399 10.05 14.49 -5.70
C LYS A 399 8.60 14.78 -5.30
N CYS A 400 7.61 14.21 -5.99
CA CYS A 400 6.21 14.35 -5.62
C CYS A 400 5.81 13.50 -4.41
N LEU A 401 6.45 12.36 -4.18
CA LEU A 401 6.28 11.55 -2.97
C LEU A 401 6.83 12.27 -1.72
N PHE A 402 7.89 13.05 -1.89
CA PHE A 402 8.57 13.78 -0.81
C PHE A 402 8.65 15.28 -1.12
N PRO A 403 7.51 15.99 -1.16
CA PRO A 403 7.44 17.40 -1.58
C PRO A 403 8.18 18.37 -0.65
N ASP A 404 8.51 17.93 0.56
CA ASP A 404 9.27 18.65 1.58
C ASP A 404 10.69 18.08 1.80
N GLY A 405 11.19 17.28 0.85
CA GLY A 405 12.48 16.59 0.98
C GLY A 405 12.48 15.48 2.04
N GLY A 406 11.30 15.00 2.43
CA GLY A 406 11.11 13.89 3.37
C GLY A 406 11.06 14.30 4.83
N GLN A 407 10.93 15.60 5.13
CA GLN A 407 10.92 16.12 6.49
C GLN A 407 9.76 15.54 7.31
N PHE A 408 8.54 15.60 6.78
CA PHE A 408 7.35 15.04 7.40
C PHE A 408 7.52 13.56 7.76
N LEU A 409 8.16 12.79 6.89
CA LEU A 409 8.37 11.36 7.14
C LEU A 409 9.43 11.14 8.22
N ARG A 410 10.51 11.92 8.24
CA ARG A 410 11.49 11.90 9.35
C ARG A 410 10.82 12.21 10.69
N ASP A 411 9.96 13.23 10.72
CA ASP A 411 9.20 13.62 11.92
C ASP A 411 8.16 12.55 12.32
N SER A 412 7.62 11.83 11.34
CA SER A 412 6.74 10.69 11.60
C SER A 412 7.48 9.56 12.34
N TYR A 413 8.73 9.28 12.00
CA TYR A 413 9.60 8.30 12.68
C TYR A 413 10.33 8.85 13.91
N ALA A 414 10.25 10.15 14.20
CA ALA A 414 10.90 10.74 15.36
C ALA A 414 10.35 10.09 16.65
N HIS A 415 11.26 9.59 17.49
CA HIS A 415 10.97 8.88 18.74
C HIS A 415 10.16 7.58 18.59
N GLU A 416 10.07 7.02 17.39
CA GLU A 416 9.46 5.71 17.14
C GLU A 416 10.51 4.59 17.13
N ASP A 417 10.12 3.38 17.55
CA ASP A 417 10.86 2.19 17.15
C ASP A 417 10.61 1.95 15.66
N VAL A 418 11.68 1.83 14.88
CA VAL A 418 11.60 1.57 13.44
C VAL A 418 11.46 0.08 13.20
N ASP A 419 10.45 -0.31 12.41
CA ASP A 419 10.25 -1.68 11.98
C ASP A 419 11.52 -2.27 11.34
N GLN A 420 11.80 -3.54 11.63
CA GLN A 420 13.04 -4.19 11.20
C GLN A 420 13.22 -4.18 9.68
N HIS A 421 12.13 -4.36 8.91
CA HIS A 421 12.17 -4.43 7.45
C HIS A 421 12.28 -3.03 6.81
N LEU A 422 12.09 -1.97 7.60
CA LEU A 422 12.15 -0.57 7.15
C LEU A 422 13.41 0.18 7.60
N LYS A 423 14.27 -0.43 8.41
CA LYS A 423 15.49 0.22 8.95
C LYS A 423 16.36 0.86 7.88
N GLN A 424 16.60 0.17 6.76
CA GLN A 424 17.41 0.70 5.67
C GLN A 424 16.77 1.93 5.03
N PHE A 425 15.47 1.87 4.73
CA PHE A 425 14.73 2.98 4.16
C PHE A 425 14.77 4.21 5.08
N VAL A 426 14.48 4.04 6.38
CA VAL A 426 14.50 5.15 7.35
C VAL A 426 15.90 5.71 7.56
N THR A 427 16.93 4.86 7.49
CA THR A 427 18.34 5.33 7.55
C THR A 427 18.68 6.20 6.36
N LEU A 428 18.29 5.80 5.14
CA LEU A 428 18.49 6.58 3.92
C LEU A 428 17.72 7.91 3.93
N LEU A 429 16.53 7.93 4.52
CA LEU A 429 15.70 9.12 4.67
C LEU A 429 16.38 10.22 5.53
N LYS A 430 17.24 9.81 6.47
CA LYS A 430 17.99 10.71 7.38
C LYS A 430 19.26 11.28 6.75
N VAL A 431 19.67 10.81 5.58
CA VAL A 431 20.90 11.31 4.92
C VAL A 431 20.71 12.77 4.49
N PRO A 432 21.59 13.70 4.92
CA PRO A 432 21.51 15.11 4.53
C PRO A 432 21.52 15.33 3.01
N ASN A 433 20.77 16.32 2.53
CA ASN A 433 20.63 16.61 1.10
C ASN A 433 21.98 16.89 0.39
N VAL A 434 22.94 17.53 1.07
CA VAL A 434 24.28 17.78 0.51
C VAL A 434 25.02 16.47 0.21
N ILE A 435 24.93 15.50 1.13
CA ILE A 435 25.52 14.17 0.95
C ILE A 435 24.78 13.42 -0.15
N ARG A 436 23.44 13.47 -0.17
CA ARG A 436 22.63 12.87 -1.23
C ARG A 436 22.99 13.40 -2.62
N LYS A 437 23.24 14.71 -2.75
CA LYS A 437 23.69 15.34 -3.99
C LYS A 437 25.05 14.80 -4.43
N MET A 438 26.02 14.73 -3.53
CA MET A 438 27.33 14.16 -3.81
C MET A 438 27.24 12.69 -4.25
N MET A 439 26.46 11.89 -3.51
CA MET A 439 26.22 10.47 -3.85
C MET A 439 25.55 10.30 -5.21
N SER A 440 24.66 11.21 -5.61
CA SER A 440 24.05 11.19 -6.94
C SER A 440 25.12 11.25 -8.05
N TYR A 441 26.06 12.19 -7.97
CA TYR A 441 27.16 12.30 -8.95
C TYR A 441 28.09 11.09 -8.95
N LEU A 442 28.42 10.57 -7.76
CA LEU A 442 29.33 9.42 -7.61
C LEU A 442 28.70 8.11 -8.12
N LEU A 443 27.39 7.92 -7.91
CA LEU A 443 26.70 6.67 -8.24
C LEU A 443 26.19 6.61 -9.66
N LEU A 444 25.93 7.73 -10.33
CA LEU A 444 25.46 7.74 -11.73
C LEU A 444 26.25 6.83 -12.69
N PRO A 445 27.61 6.82 -12.69
CA PRO A 445 28.37 5.93 -13.56
C PRO A 445 28.38 4.45 -13.11
N LEU A 446 28.06 4.16 -11.85
CA LEU A 446 28.15 2.81 -11.27
C LEU A 446 26.79 2.09 -11.24
N CYS A 447 25.77 2.81 -10.80
CA CYS A 447 24.40 2.34 -10.68
C CYS A 447 23.45 3.51 -10.94
N ARG A 448 22.97 3.57 -12.19
CA ARG A 448 22.17 4.67 -12.71
C ARG A 448 20.91 4.93 -11.87
N GLN A 449 20.22 3.86 -11.48
CA GLN A 449 19.01 3.92 -10.65
C GLN A 449 19.29 4.58 -9.30
N MET A 450 20.34 4.14 -8.59
CA MET A 450 20.71 4.70 -7.30
C MET A 450 21.22 6.14 -7.40
N GLY A 451 21.94 6.47 -8.48
CA GLY A 451 22.36 7.84 -8.77
C GLY A 451 21.19 8.80 -8.93
N ILE A 452 20.17 8.42 -9.71
CA ILE A 452 18.96 9.20 -9.93
C ILE A 452 18.17 9.36 -8.62
N MET A 453 17.91 8.24 -7.92
CA MET A 453 17.16 8.26 -6.66
C MET A 453 17.82 9.12 -5.58
N SER A 454 19.15 9.08 -5.49
CA SER A 454 19.91 9.89 -4.53
C SER A 454 19.67 11.39 -4.74
N GLY A 455 19.61 11.84 -6.01
CA GLY A 455 19.38 13.23 -6.39
C GLY A 455 17.89 13.64 -6.53
N ALA A 456 16.95 12.72 -6.31
CA ALA A 456 15.52 12.96 -6.47
C ALA A 456 14.86 13.41 -5.15
N TYR A 457 15.06 14.68 -4.78
CA TYR A 457 14.41 15.31 -3.63
C TYR A 457 14.07 16.77 -3.94
N VAL A 458 13.06 17.31 -3.26
CA VAL A 458 12.72 18.72 -3.34
C VAL A 458 13.60 19.51 -2.38
N SER A 459 14.30 20.52 -2.88
CA SER A 459 15.23 21.34 -2.07
C SER A 459 14.59 22.59 -1.45
N GLY A 460 13.43 23.02 -1.94
CA GLY A 460 12.69 24.18 -1.45
C GLY A 460 11.50 24.53 -2.34
N LEU A 461 10.79 25.62 -2.04
CA LEU A 461 9.54 26.00 -2.73
C LEU A 461 9.70 26.24 -4.23
N ASN A 462 10.79 26.88 -4.67
CA ASN A 462 11.02 27.10 -6.10
C ASN A 462 11.22 25.77 -6.85
N ASP A 463 11.96 24.84 -6.25
CA ASP A 463 12.19 23.51 -6.80
C ASP A 463 10.91 22.66 -6.81
N LEU A 464 10.06 22.82 -5.78
CA LEU A 464 8.72 22.21 -5.76
C LEU A 464 7.86 22.71 -6.93
N ARG A 465 7.79 24.02 -7.14
CA ARG A 465 7.04 24.64 -8.25
C ARG A 465 7.54 24.12 -9.61
N LEU A 466 8.86 24.14 -9.83
CA LEU A 466 9.47 23.62 -11.07
C LEU A 466 9.20 22.13 -11.26
N THR A 467 9.16 21.35 -10.17
CA THR A 467 8.80 19.93 -10.23
C THR A 467 7.36 19.75 -10.70
N GLN A 468 6.42 20.55 -10.18
CA GLN A 468 5.01 20.46 -10.57
C GLN A 468 4.82 20.84 -12.05
N GLU A 469 5.50 21.89 -12.51
CA GLU A 469 5.54 22.29 -13.92
C GLU A 469 6.10 21.17 -14.81
N ALA A 470 7.18 20.52 -14.40
CA ALA A 470 7.76 19.39 -15.12
C ALA A 470 6.85 18.15 -15.13
N VAL A 471 6.05 17.92 -14.07
CA VAL A 471 5.02 16.87 -14.08
C VAL A 471 3.93 17.19 -15.11
N ASP A 472 3.47 18.44 -15.18
CA ASP A 472 2.45 18.84 -16.15
C ASP A 472 2.96 18.67 -17.60
N ALA A 473 4.22 19.04 -17.85
CA ALA A 473 4.88 18.82 -19.14
C ALA A 473 5.00 17.32 -19.49
N TYR A 474 5.37 16.48 -18.52
CA TYR A 474 5.46 15.03 -18.70
C TYR A 474 4.10 14.40 -19.01
N ILE A 475 3.03 14.83 -18.31
CA ILE A 475 1.65 14.37 -18.58
C ILE A 475 1.25 14.73 -20.02
N PHE A 476 1.60 15.93 -20.49
CA PHE A 476 1.32 16.36 -21.86
C PHE A 476 2.07 15.50 -22.88
N GLU A 477 3.36 15.25 -22.68
CA GLU A 477 4.18 14.40 -23.56
C GLU A 477 3.64 12.97 -23.64
N PHE A 478 3.35 12.35 -22.49
CA PHE A 478 2.75 11.02 -22.43
C PHE A 478 1.40 10.98 -23.16
N GLY A 479 0.55 12.00 -22.95
CA GLY A 479 -0.74 12.13 -23.62
C GLY A 479 -0.64 12.40 -25.12
N ALA A 480 0.39 13.11 -25.58
CA ALA A 480 0.63 13.35 -26.99
C ALA A 480 1.02 12.05 -27.71
N GLN A 481 1.96 11.29 -27.15
CA GLN A 481 2.34 9.97 -27.68
C GLN A 481 1.17 8.99 -27.67
N TRP A 482 0.35 8.99 -26.61
CA TRP A 482 -0.87 8.18 -26.53
C TRP A 482 -1.84 8.48 -27.68
N LYS A 483 -2.05 9.76 -27.99
CA LYS A 483 -2.91 10.21 -29.09
C LYS A 483 -2.33 9.90 -30.46
N GLU A 484 -1.03 10.09 -30.65
CA GLU A 484 -0.32 9.78 -31.90
C GLU A 484 -0.45 8.29 -32.28
N LEU A 485 -0.36 7.41 -31.28
CA LEU A 485 -0.51 5.97 -31.47
C LEU A 485 -1.98 5.51 -31.52
N GLU A 486 -2.92 6.43 -31.26
CA GLU A 486 -4.36 6.16 -31.17
C GLU A 486 -4.66 5.01 -30.20
N LEU A 487 -4.10 5.06 -28.99
CA LEU A 487 -4.28 3.98 -28.01
C LEU A 487 -5.62 4.10 -27.28
N ASP A 488 -6.22 2.96 -26.98
CA ASP A 488 -7.39 2.82 -26.09
C ASP A 488 -6.98 2.34 -24.70
N ALA A 489 -5.95 1.48 -24.63
CA ALA A 489 -5.44 0.90 -23.40
C ALA A 489 -3.95 0.60 -23.48
N LEU A 490 -3.35 0.29 -22.31
CA LEU A 490 -1.95 -0.08 -22.18
C LEU A 490 -1.83 -1.31 -21.29
N VAL A 491 -1.16 -2.35 -21.79
CA VAL A 491 -0.86 -3.58 -21.05
C VAL A 491 0.61 -3.59 -20.67
N CYS A 492 0.90 -3.68 -19.39
CA CYS A 492 2.26 -3.71 -18.86
C CYS A 492 2.34 -4.57 -17.59
N PRO A 493 3.55 -4.87 -17.08
CA PRO A 493 3.68 -5.55 -15.80
C PRO A 493 2.98 -4.75 -14.70
N ALA A 494 2.12 -5.41 -13.91
CA ALA A 494 1.49 -4.77 -12.75
C ALA A 494 2.53 -4.35 -11.68
N PHE A 495 3.63 -5.11 -11.60
CA PHE A 495 4.84 -4.78 -10.85
C PHE A 495 6.04 -5.49 -11.50
N ALA A 496 7.25 -4.95 -11.35
CA ALA A 496 8.44 -5.50 -12.00
C ALA A 496 8.89 -6.87 -11.44
N ILE A 497 8.50 -7.20 -10.20
CA ILE A 497 8.95 -8.38 -9.48
C ILE A 497 7.77 -9.15 -8.86
N PRO A 498 7.90 -10.48 -8.66
CA PRO A 498 6.94 -11.24 -7.87
C PRO A 498 7.04 -10.88 -6.37
N PRO A 499 6.17 -11.41 -5.50
CA PRO A 499 6.33 -11.31 -4.06
C PRO A 499 7.75 -11.73 -3.63
N VAL A 500 8.43 -10.89 -2.86
CA VAL A 500 9.80 -11.15 -2.36
C VAL A 500 9.78 -11.44 -0.85
N PRO A 501 10.85 -12.02 -0.27
CA PRO A 501 10.97 -12.14 1.18
C PRO A 501 10.91 -10.77 1.86
N HIS A 502 10.42 -10.75 3.11
CA HIS A 502 10.08 -9.51 3.85
C HIS A 502 11.22 -8.50 3.99
N ASP A 503 12.49 -8.93 3.91
CA ASP A 503 13.67 -8.08 4.10
C ASP A 503 14.11 -7.28 2.85
N TYR A 504 13.60 -7.64 1.67
CA TYR A 504 14.02 -7.03 0.41
C TYR A 504 13.27 -5.76 0.00
N PRO A 505 11.99 -5.53 0.34
CA PRO A 505 11.25 -4.36 -0.14
C PRO A 505 11.93 -3.00 0.11
N SER A 506 12.60 -2.80 1.24
CA SER A 506 13.33 -1.55 1.52
C SER A 506 14.59 -1.35 0.68
N GLN A 507 15.11 -2.41 0.06
CA GLN A 507 16.23 -2.38 -0.89
C GLN A 507 15.78 -2.14 -2.33
N LEU A 508 14.49 -2.37 -2.61
CA LEU A 508 13.92 -2.40 -3.95
C LEU A 508 13.07 -1.15 -4.24
N GLY A 509 13.42 -0.01 -3.65
CA GLY A 509 12.69 1.25 -3.80
C GLY A 509 12.53 1.72 -5.26
N ALA A 510 13.49 1.39 -6.14
CA ALA A 510 13.39 1.66 -7.57
C ALA A 510 12.18 0.98 -8.23
N CYS A 511 11.71 -0.16 -7.69
CA CYS A 511 10.53 -0.87 -8.21
C CYS A 511 9.24 -0.06 -8.11
N ALA A 512 9.19 0.95 -7.23
CA ALA A 512 8.06 1.87 -7.14
C ALA A 512 7.82 2.64 -8.45
N PHE A 513 8.82 2.72 -9.35
CA PHE A 513 8.60 3.26 -10.69
C PHE A 513 7.53 2.48 -11.47
N SER A 514 7.44 1.16 -11.25
CA SER A 514 6.49 0.27 -11.94
C SER A 514 5.05 0.76 -11.85
N THR A 515 4.72 1.38 -10.72
CA THR A 515 3.38 1.87 -10.38
C THR A 515 3.23 3.38 -10.52
N GLY A 516 4.32 4.13 -10.67
CA GLY A 516 4.30 5.59 -10.82
C GLY A 516 3.93 6.10 -12.21
N ARG A 517 3.85 5.21 -13.21
CA ARG A 517 3.52 5.54 -14.60
C ARG A 517 2.03 5.68 -14.91
N SER A 518 1.15 5.37 -13.94
CA SER A 518 -0.29 5.15 -14.13
C SER A 518 -1.16 5.98 -13.20
#